data_AF-A0A8H3D8X6-F1
#
_entry.id   AF-A0A8H3D8X6-F1
#
_cell.length_a   1.000
_cell.length_b   1.000
_cell.length_c   1.000
_cell.angle_alpha   90.00
_cell.angle_beta   90.00
_cell.angle_gamma   90.00
#
_symmetry.space_group_name_H-M   'P 1'
#
loop_
_entity.id
_entity.type
_entity.pdbx_description
1 polymer ?
#
loop_
_entity_poly.entity_id
_entity_poly.type
_entity_poly.pdbx_seq_one_letter_code
_entity_poly.pdbx_strand_id
1 'polypeptide(L)'
;MPQRTIGTELCGETLLKNMYNMRWSCPSEYGPDSAGKTMQKVLVDITVRAVNPSLVFTSTTILPGYSNDWSKQGPWCFRKDVTYVRNKLDELEAAGDQEAKQSWIERRRNIVEARKKGAEPLKEWLQRLEKEREAGLDRRRLARQAEIKSRLRDLGRDERDIAFQNCNECFSFVYNASPLTEKAWKKSLPKLLKTVEANRKERMASEREDRRDEIYGWAEDVCGPKVLHQLERGWYGTQKLDVMEMLLDNLEILPEIKLLLDEDRLEDEFERDFESQKPKLIDTLTNWVNEQEARLVSMMPNDDPTPDFNLPGPETMEFETNNDPTPLPMTALSINTQKLLRADAIFTRTPINIKRPSASSSTCYFYPDFDALPSEFTYSSMASEIARTFLTSLGRPNASRLEMTATGCALNCGMCPEIRSLGWKDLIEHCLKEHWLDEPEQEIIISEPNKSTADVVSSDSSDLSSDLSSNLSDISTDLSALETDSEGDQYLEG
;
A
#
# COMPACT_ATOMS: atom_id res chain seq x y z
N MET A 1 -35.22 40.05 -74.15
CA MET A 1 -34.07 39.11 -74.02
C MET A 1 -34.37 38.15 -72.89
N PRO A 2 -34.26 36.83 -73.09
CA PRO A 2 -34.72 35.86 -72.09
C PRO A 2 -33.69 35.73 -70.96
N GLN A 3 -34.16 35.85 -69.73
CA GLN A 3 -33.40 35.47 -68.54
C GLN A 3 -33.19 33.95 -68.56
N ARG A 4 -31.95 33.52 -68.81
CA ARG A 4 -31.55 32.12 -68.58
C ARG A 4 -31.59 31.85 -67.08
N THR A 5 -32.60 31.14 -66.62
CA THR A 5 -32.58 30.40 -65.36
C THR A 5 -31.46 29.36 -65.44
N ILE A 6 -30.32 29.68 -64.81
CA ILE A 6 -29.23 28.73 -64.62
C ILE A 6 -29.73 27.72 -63.59
N GLY A 7 -29.91 26.47 -64.04
CA GLY A 7 -30.43 25.36 -63.24
C GLY A 7 -29.69 25.18 -61.92
N THR A 8 -30.41 25.44 -60.83
CA THR A 8 -29.95 25.25 -59.45
C THR A 8 -30.41 23.92 -58.83
N GLU A 9 -31.14 23.06 -59.55
CA GLU A 9 -31.86 21.93 -58.91
C GLU A 9 -31.11 20.58 -58.87
N LEU A 10 -29.99 20.36 -59.56
CA LEU A 10 -29.46 19.00 -59.73
C LEU A 10 -28.37 18.52 -58.73
N CYS A 11 -27.95 19.34 -57.76
CA CYS A 11 -26.76 19.01 -56.97
C CYS A 11 -27.04 18.40 -55.58
N GLY A 12 -28.21 18.63 -54.99
CA GLY A 12 -28.56 18.11 -53.65
C GLY A 12 -28.91 16.62 -53.65
N GLU A 13 -29.81 16.20 -54.56
CA GLU A 13 -30.24 14.79 -54.65
C GLU A 13 -29.10 13.84 -55.02
N THR A 14 -28.22 14.26 -55.93
CA THR A 14 -27.08 13.44 -56.35
C THR A 14 -26.12 13.13 -55.20
N LEU A 15 -25.96 14.08 -54.26
CA LEU A 15 -25.06 13.94 -53.13
C LEU A 15 -25.66 12.98 -52.09
N LEU A 16 -26.96 13.13 -51.77
CA LEU A 16 -27.70 12.20 -50.91
C LEU A 16 -27.77 10.80 -51.51
N LYS A 17 -28.03 10.66 -52.80
CA LYS A 17 -28.12 9.36 -53.50
C LYS A 17 -26.77 8.65 -53.54
N ASN A 18 -25.68 9.39 -53.76
CA ASN A 18 -24.32 8.83 -53.69
C ASN A 18 -23.93 8.42 -52.26
N MET A 19 -24.28 9.22 -51.25
CA MET A 19 -24.02 8.89 -49.85
C MET A 19 -24.84 7.67 -49.38
N TYR A 20 -26.10 7.61 -49.78
CA TYR A 20 -27.00 6.50 -49.46
C TYR A 20 -26.55 5.19 -50.15
N ASN A 21 -26.21 5.25 -51.45
CA ASN A 21 -25.71 4.09 -52.18
C ASN A 21 -24.37 3.58 -51.64
N MET A 22 -23.47 4.46 -51.18
CA MET A 22 -22.19 4.02 -50.61
C MET A 22 -22.34 3.31 -49.25
N ARG A 23 -23.34 3.69 -48.43
CA ARG A 23 -23.58 3.04 -47.13
C ARG A 23 -24.27 1.68 -47.25
N TRP A 24 -25.17 1.52 -48.21
CA TRP A 24 -25.97 0.30 -48.36
C TRP A 24 -25.40 -0.73 -49.35
N SER A 25 -24.49 -0.32 -50.25
CA SER A 25 -23.88 -1.24 -51.24
C SER A 25 -22.57 -1.88 -50.76
N CYS A 26 -22.12 -1.62 -49.53
CA CYS A 26 -20.95 -2.28 -48.95
C CYS A 26 -21.42 -3.45 -48.07
N PRO A 27 -21.26 -4.72 -48.51
CA PRO A 27 -21.56 -5.88 -47.68
C PRO A 27 -20.75 -5.80 -46.39
N SER A 28 -21.35 -6.13 -45.25
CA SER A 28 -20.70 -6.12 -43.92
C SER A 28 -19.47 -7.03 -43.82
N GLU A 29 -19.20 -7.83 -44.85
CA GLU A 29 -18.03 -8.72 -44.96
C GLU A 29 -16.74 -8.00 -45.38
N TYR A 30 -16.82 -6.78 -45.92
CA TYR A 30 -15.64 -5.99 -46.23
C TYR A 30 -15.23 -5.15 -45.01
N GLY A 31 -14.10 -5.51 -44.40
CA GLY A 31 -13.56 -4.80 -43.24
C GLY A 31 -13.36 -3.29 -43.50
N PRO A 32 -13.31 -2.48 -42.43
CA PRO A 32 -13.25 -1.00 -42.48
C PRO A 32 -12.16 -0.43 -43.40
N ASP A 33 -11.08 -1.19 -43.64
CA ASP A 33 -9.94 -0.81 -44.48
C ASP A 33 -10.28 -0.65 -45.97
N SER A 34 -11.31 -1.34 -46.47
CA SER A 34 -11.67 -1.31 -47.90
C SER A 34 -12.46 -0.05 -48.28
N ALA A 35 -13.39 0.37 -47.41
CA ALA A 35 -14.18 1.59 -47.58
C ALA A 35 -13.29 2.84 -47.48
N GLY A 36 -12.32 2.83 -46.55
CA GLY A 36 -11.34 3.91 -46.39
C GLY A 36 -10.52 4.20 -47.65
N LYS A 37 -10.06 3.15 -48.35
CA LYS A 37 -9.29 3.29 -49.61
C LYS A 37 -10.10 3.92 -50.75
N THR A 38 -11.41 3.66 -50.79
CA THR A 38 -12.29 4.24 -51.82
C THR A 38 -12.58 5.71 -51.52
N MET A 39 -12.77 6.07 -50.25
CA MET A 39 -12.99 7.46 -49.85
C MET A 39 -11.75 8.34 -50.07
N GLN A 40 -10.54 7.84 -49.83
CA GLN A 40 -9.29 8.58 -50.10
C GLN A 40 -9.10 8.96 -51.59
N LYS A 41 -9.75 8.24 -52.52
CA LYS A 41 -9.73 8.61 -53.94
C LYS A 41 -10.65 9.79 -54.25
N VAL A 42 -11.69 9.99 -53.45
CA VAL A 42 -12.77 10.97 -53.69
C VAL A 42 -12.57 12.24 -52.88
N LEU A 43 -12.11 12.11 -51.63
CA LEU A 43 -11.86 13.20 -50.70
C LEU A 43 -10.37 13.54 -50.67
N VAL A 44 -10.07 14.81 -50.40
CA VAL A 44 -8.72 15.30 -50.17
C VAL A 44 -8.72 16.18 -48.93
N ASP A 45 -7.65 16.08 -48.15
CA ASP A 45 -7.36 17.04 -47.09
C ASP A 45 -7.06 18.38 -47.74
N ILE A 46 -7.81 19.40 -47.34
CA ILE A 46 -7.66 20.73 -47.90
C ILE A 46 -6.36 21.41 -47.45
N THR A 47 -5.83 21.05 -46.27
CA THR A 47 -4.60 21.65 -45.74
C THR A 47 -3.37 21.33 -46.59
N VAL A 48 -3.40 20.18 -47.29
CA VAL A 48 -2.35 19.73 -48.20
C VAL A 48 -2.42 20.45 -49.56
N ARG A 49 -3.48 21.22 -49.82
CA ARG A 49 -3.75 21.82 -51.14
C ARG A 49 -3.82 23.34 -50.98
N ALA A 50 -3.06 24.09 -51.78
CA ALA A 50 -3.03 25.55 -51.79
C ALA A 50 -4.33 26.21 -52.34
N VAL A 51 -5.50 25.80 -51.87
CA VAL A 51 -6.81 26.39 -52.23
C VAL A 51 -7.45 26.92 -50.96
N ASN A 52 -7.97 28.15 -51.01
CA ASN A 52 -8.64 28.77 -49.86
C ASN A 52 -9.88 27.95 -49.43
N PRO A 53 -9.96 27.50 -48.16
CA PRO A 53 -11.08 26.68 -47.67
C PRO A 53 -12.47 27.30 -47.81
N SER A 54 -12.58 28.63 -47.86
CA SER A 54 -13.86 29.33 -48.06
C SER A 54 -14.46 29.14 -49.46
N LEU A 55 -13.68 28.62 -50.43
CA LEU A 55 -14.11 28.47 -51.83
C LEU A 55 -14.63 27.07 -52.16
N VAL A 56 -14.44 26.11 -51.26
CA VAL A 56 -14.88 24.72 -51.44
C VAL A 56 -15.71 24.28 -50.23
N PHE A 57 -16.62 23.35 -50.46
CA PHE A 57 -17.35 22.76 -49.35
C PHE A 57 -16.42 21.84 -48.55
N THR A 58 -16.20 22.17 -47.29
CA THR A 58 -15.40 21.37 -46.36
C THR A 58 -16.29 20.74 -45.30
N SER A 59 -15.97 19.51 -44.90
CA SER A 59 -16.61 18.84 -43.76
C SER A 59 -15.54 18.27 -42.84
N THR A 60 -15.73 18.47 -41.53
CA THR A 60 -14.95 17.81 -40.48
C THR A 60 -15.51 16.43 -40.13
N THR A 61 -16.66 16.05 -40.70
CA THR A 61 -17.32 14.78 -40.46
C THR A 61 -17.67 14.15 -41.80
N ILE A 62 -16.97 13.07 -42.18
CA ILE A 62 -17.16 12.47 -43.50
C ILE A 62 -18.46 11.66 -43.53
N LEU A 63 -18.75 10.85 -42.49
CA LEU A 63 -20.00 10.11 -42.31
C LEU A 63 -20.11 9.61 -40.85
N PRO A 64 -21.33 9.39 -40.32
CA PRO A 64 -21.53 8.67 -39.05
C PRO A 64 -20.96 7.25 -39.12
N GLY A 65 -20.19 6.86 -38.10
CA GLY A 65 -19.56 5.53 -37.99
C GLY A 65 -18.11 5.42 -38.49
N TYR A 66 -17.48 6.52 -38.93
CA TYR A 66 -16.04 6.55 -39.18
C TYR A 66 -15.31 7.05 -37.92
N SER A 67 -14.18 6.40 -37.59
CA SER A 67 -13.38 6.64 -36.38
C SER A 67 -13.13 8.13 -36.11
N ASN A 68 -13.14 8.50 -34.82
CA ASN A 68 -12.75 9.82 -34.32
C ASN A 68 -11.36 10.28 -34.81
N ASP A 69 -10.49 9.36 -35.25
CA ASP A 69 -9.16 9.71 -35.77
C ASP A 69 -9.21 10.52 -37.08
N TRP A 70 -10.30 10.44 -37.85
CA TRP A 70 -10.47 11.25 -39.07
C TRP A 70 -10.68 12.74 -38.78
N SER A 71 -11.12 13.09 -37.57
CA SER A 71 -11.24 14.48 -37.13
C SER A 71 -9.88 15.16 -36.93
N LYS A 72 -8.80 14.38 -36.73
CA LYS A 72 -7.44 14.90 -36.57
C LYS A 72 -6.81 15.32 -37.91
N GLN A 73 -7.30 14.78 -39.03
CA GLN A 73 -6.79 15.05 -40.37
C GLN A 73 -7.70 16.03 -41.11
N GLY A 74 -7.62 17.32 -40.74
CA GLY A 74 -8.10 18.47 -41.51
C GLY A 74 -9.59 18.50 -41.92
N PRO A 75 -10.05 19.63 -42.48
CA PRO A 75 -11.33 19.68 -43.19
C PRO A 75 -11.21 18.91 -44.52
N TRP A 76 -12.11 17.96 -44.75
CA TRP A 76 -12.14 17.18 -45.98
C TRP A 76 -13.00 17.85 -47.04
N CYS A 77 -12.56 17.81 -48.29
CA CYS A 77 -13.31 18.33 -49.43
C CYS A 77 -13.25 17.38 -50.63
N PHE A 78 -14.22 17.49 -51.53
CA PHE A 78 -14.24 16.67 -52.74
C PHE A 78 -13.12 17.08 -53.69
N ARG A 79 -12.31 16.10 -54.13
CA ARG A 79 -11.20 16.34 -55.07
C ARG A 79 -11.64 17.07 -56.34
N LYS A 80 -12.84 16.73 -56.85
CA LYS A 80 -13.45 17.39 -58.01
C LYS A 80 -13.72 18.87 -57.77
N ASP A 81 -14.19 19.22 -56.58
CA ASP A 81 -14.52 20.61 -56.21
C ASP A 81 -13.24 21.46 -56.09
N VAL A 82 -12.20 20.90 -55.46
CA VAL A 82 -10.87 21.52 -55.39
C VAL A 82 -10.27 21.73 -56.78
N THR A 83 -10.39 20.72 -57.65
CA THR A 83 -9.86 20.81 -59.02
C THR A 83 -10.61 21.86 -59.83
N TYR A 84 -11.94 21.91 -59.71
CA TYR A 84 -12.77 22.93 -60.35
C TYR A 84 -12.41 24.35 -59.90
N VAL A 85 -12.31 24.55 -58.58
CA VAL A 85 -11.96 25.87 -58.01
C VAL A 85 -10.56 26.30 -58.45
N ARG A 86 -9.58 25.39 -58.43
CA ARG A 86 -8.22 25.69 -58.90
C ARG A 86 -8.22 26.09 -60.38
N ASN A 87 -8.76 25.24 -61.25
CA ASN A 87 -8.76 25.50 -62.70
C ASN A 87 -9.44 26.83 -63.04
N LYS A 88 -10.51 27.19 -62.33
CA LYS A 88 -11.22 28.46 -62.57
C LYS A 88 -10.45 29.68 -62.06
N LEU A 89 -9.74 29.55 -60.94
CA LEU A 89 -8.84 30.60 -60.45
C LEU A 89 -7.67 30.83 -61.42
N ASP A 90 -7.05 29.75 -61.90
CA ASP A 90 -5.94 29.80 -62.86
C ASP A 90 -6.37 30.46 -64.18
N GLU A 91 -7.58 30.14 -64.68
CA GLU A 91 -8.16 30.75 -65.88
C GLU A 91 -8.36 32.26 -65.73
N LEU A 92 -8.93 32.71 -64.60
CA LEU A 92 -9.18 34.12 -64.32
C LEU A 92 -7.88 34.91 -64.10
N GLU A 93 -6.87 34.26 -63.54
CA GLU A 93 -5.54 34.83 -63.36
C GLU A 93 -4.79 34.97 -64.68
N ALA A 94 -4.85 33.95 -65.55
CA ALA A 94 -4.27 34.01 -66.90
C ALA A 94 -4.91 35.10 -67.78
N ALA A 95 -6.19 35.41 -67.55
CA ALA A 95 -6.89 36.49 -68.26
C ALA A 95 -6.51 37.91 -67.78
N GLY A 96 -5.86 38.05 -66.62
CA GLY A 96 -5.49 39.36 -66.05
C GLY A 96 -6.67 40.20 -65.54
N ASP A 97 -7.88 39.65 -65.49
CA ASP A 97 -9.09 40.36 -65.05
C ASP A 97 -9.33 40.17 -63.55
N GLN A 98 -8.77 41.09 -62.77
CA GLN A 98 -8.84 41.04 -61.32
C GLN A 98 -10.26 41.27 -60.78
N GLU A 99 -11.08 42.06 -61.47
CA GLU A 99 -12.46 42.33 -61.06
C GLU A 99 -13.33 41.08 -61.23
N ALA A 100 -13.22 40.40 -62.37
CA ALA A 100 -13.89 39.13 -62.62
C ALA A 100 -13.46 38.05 -61.61
N LYS A 101 -12.16 38.01 -61.25
CA LYS A 101 -11.63 37.09 -60.21
C LYS A 101 -12.30 37.33 -58.86
N GLN A 102 -12.38 38.57 -58.40
CA GLN A 102 -13.02 38.90 -57.11
C GLN A 102 -14.52 38.63 -57.12
N SER A 103 -15.22 39.01 -58.18
CA SER A 103 -16.66 38.74 -58.33
C SER A 103 -16.97 37.24 -58.31
N TRP A 104 -16.15 36.43 -58.99
CA TRP A 104 -16.30 34.97 -58.96
C TRP A 104 -16.04 34.37 -57.57
N ILE A 105 -14.97 34.82 -56.90
CA ILE A 105 -14.63 34.41 -55.53
C ILE A 105 -15.82 34.66 -54.59
N GLU A 106 -16.38 35.86 -54.65
CA GLU A 106 -17.48 36.25 -53.77
C GLU A 106 -18.75 35.45 -54.06
N ARG A 107 -19.10 35.29 -55.34
CA ARG A 107 -20.20 34.41 -55.75
C ARG A 107 -20.00 32.98 -55.27
N ARG A 108 -18.76 32.48 -55.33
CA ARG A 108 -18.43 31.11 -54.91
C ARG A 108 -18.55 30.95 -53.40
N ARG A 109 -18.09 31.91 -52.59
CA ARG A 109 -18.28 31.92 -51.13
C ARG A 109 -19.76 31.86 -50.77
N ASN A 110 -20.58 32.66 -51.43
CA ASN A 110 -22.03 32.66 -51.21
C ASN A 110 -22.67 31.30 -51.53
N ILE A 111 -22.22 30.62 -52.58
CA ILE A 111 -22.67 29.25 -52.90
C ILE A 111 -22.24 28.25 -51.83
N VAL A 112 -20.99 28.31 -51.36
CA VAL A 112 -20.47 27.41 -50.32
C VAL A 112 -21.20 27.63 -49.00
N GLU A 113 -21.40 28.88 -48.61
CA GLU A 113 -22.11 29.25 -47.38
C GLU A 113 -23.59 28.83 -47.43
N ALA A 114 -24.28 29.05 -48.55
CA ALA A 114 -25.65 28.58 -48.73
C ALA A 114 -25.74 27.05 -48.62
N ARG A 115 -24.78 26.31 -49.20
CA ARG A 115 -24.71 24.84 -49.07
C ARG A 115 -24.45 24.42 -47.62
N LYS A 116 -23.57 25.12 -46.90
CA LYS A 116 -23.28 24.86 -45.49
C LYS A 116 -24.53 25.04 -44.63
N LYS A 117 -25.21 26.18 -44.77
CA LYS A 117 -26.49 26.44 -44.08
C LYS A 117 -27.56 25.40 -44.43
N GLY A 118 -27.70 25.05 -45.70
CA GLY A 118 -28.65 24.02 -46.14
C GLY A 118 -28.31 22.61 -45.66
N ALA A 119 -27.05 22.31 -45.38
CA ALA A 119 -26.60 21.01 -44.89
C ALA A 119 -26.67 20.86 -43.36
N GLU A 120 -26.79 21.96 -42.61
CA GLU A 120 -26.79 21.91 -41.14
C GLU A 120 -27.93 21.05 -40.55
N PRO A 121 -29.20 21.14 -41.01
CA PRO A 121 -30.26 20.26 -40.52
C PRO A 121 -29.98 18.78 -40.78
N LEU A 122 -29.37 18.44 -41.91
CA LEU A 122 -28.98 17.06 -42.24
C LEU A 122 -27.87 16.57 -41.32
N LYS A 123 -26.89 17.42 -41.02
CA LYS A 123 -25.80 17.12 -40.08
C LYS A 123 -26.33 16.86 -38.68
N GLU A 124 -27.21 17.72 -38.18
CA GLU A 124 -27.87 17.54 -36.87
C GLU A 124 -28.68 16.24 -36.82
N TRP A 125 -29.44 15.93 -37.88
CA TRP A 125 -30.20 14.69 -37.99
C TRP A 125 -29.29 13.45 -37.98
N LEU A 126 -28.19 13.46 -38.74
CA LEU A 126 -27.20 12.37 -38.75
C LEU A 126 -26.53 12.18 -37.38
N GLN A 127 -26.20 13.27 -36.69
CA GLN A 127 -25.65 13.21 -35.33
C GLN A 127 -26.65 12.63 -34.33
N ARG A 128 -27.92 13.01 -34.44
CA ARG A 128 -29.00 12.46 -33.61
C ARG A 128 -29.15 10.96 -33.83
N LEU A 129 -29.19 10.51 -35.08
CA LEU A 129 -29.27 9.09 -35.40
C LEU A 129 -28.09 8.28 -34.87
N GLU A 130 -26.86 8.82 -34.92
CA GLU A 130 -25.70 8.12 -34.38
C GLU A 130 -25.75 8.05 -32.85
N LYS A 131 -26.18 9.13 -32.18
CA LYS A 131 -26.45 9.11 -30.73
C LYS A 131 -27.50 8.07 -30.36
N GLU A 132 -28.61 8.01 -31.10
CA GLU A 132 -29.67 7.01 -30.89
C GLU A 132 -29.16 5.59 -31.11
N ARG A 133 -28.32 5.38 -32.12
CA ARG A 133 -27.68 4.10 -32.41
C ARG A 133 -26.75 3.67 -31.28
N GLU A 134 -25.85 4.56 -30.83
CA GLU A 134 -24.91 4.25 -29.74
C GLU A 134 -25.67 3.97 -28.44
N ALA A 135 -26.68 4.79 -28.11
CA ALA A 135 -27.56 4.52 -26.97
C ALA A 135 -28.31 3.18 -27.12
N GLY A 136 -28.65 2.76 -28.34
CA GLY A 136 -29.20 1.44 -28.62
C GLY A 136 -28.19 0.29 -28.51
N LEU A 137 -26.91 0.53 -28.75
CA LEU A 137 -25.83 -0.43 -28.52
C LEU A 137 -25.55 -0.55 -27.02
N ASP A 138 -25.45 0.56 -26.31
CA ASP A 138 -25.22 0.59 -24.86
C ASP A 138 -26.32 -0.11 -24.08
N ARG A 139 -27.59 0.16 -24.41
CA ARG A 139 -28.73 -0.57 -23.83
C ARG A 139 -28.60 -2.09 -24.00
N ARG A 140 -28.14 -2.55 -25.17
CA ARG A 140 -27.93 -3.99 -25.44
C ARG A 140 -26.72 -4.56 -24.68
N ARG A 141 -25.62 -3.81 -24.58
CA ARG A 141 -24.44 -4.19 -23.79
C ARG A 141 -24.81 -4.34 -22.31
N LEU A 142 -25.55 -3.38 -21.74
CA LEU A 142 -26.04 -3.41 -20.37
C LEU A 142 -27.02 -4.57 -20.12
N ALA A 143 -27.97 -4.79 -21.03
CA ALA A 143 -28.90 -5.91 -20.92
C ALA A 143 -28.17 -7.27 -20.94
N ARG A 144 -27.18 -7.42 -21.83
CA ARG A 144 -26.33 -8.62 -21.88
C ARG A 144 -25.52 -8.80 -20.60
N GLN A 145 -24.92 -7.73 -20.08
CA GLN A 145 -24.19 -7.77 -18.80
C GLN A 145 -25.10 -8.23 -17.67
N ALA A 146 -26.31 -7.67 -17.57
CA ALA A 146 -27.29 -8.07 -16.56
C ALA A 146 -27.70 -9.54 -16.68
N GLU A 147 -27.89 -10.04 -17.91
CA GLU A 147 -28.19 -11.46 -18.15
C GLU A 147 -27.02 -12.37 -17.73
N ILE A 148 -25.77 -12.01 -18.07
CA ILE A 148 -24.57 -12.75 -17.64
C ILE A 148 -24.48 -12.79 -16.11
N LYS A 149 -24.68 -11.64 -15.44
CA LYS A 149 -24.68 -11.57 -13.97
C LYS A 149 -25.74 -12.48 -13.36
N SER A 150 -26.97 -12.43 -13.88
CA SER A 150 -28.05 -13.29 -13.41
C SER A 150 -27.71 -14.77 -13.54
N ARG A 151 -27.22 -15.21 -14.72
CA ARG A 151 -26.86 -16.61 -14.93
C ARG A 151 -25.68 -17.06 -14.06
N LEU A 152 -24.75 -16.17 -13.70
CA LEU A 152 -23.67 -16.49 -12.76
C LEU A 152 -24.18 -16.62 -11.32
N ARG A 153 -25.12 -15.78 -10.89
CA ARG A 153 -25.81 -15.95 -9.61
C ARG A 153 -26.60 -17.25 -9.54
N ASP A 154 -27.29 -17.63 -10.63
CA ASP A 154 -28.00 -18.91 -10.73
C ASP A 154 -27.04 -20.12 -10.64
N LEU A 155 -25.75 -19.91 -10.92
CA LEU A 155 -24.68 -20.89 -10.73
C LEU A 155 -24.03 -20.81 -9.33
N GLY A 156 -24.62 -20.06 -8.39
CA GLY A 156 -24.13 -19.92 -7.01
C GLY A 156 -22.91 -19.03 -6.87
N ARG A 157 -22.66 -18.11 -7.81
CA ARG A 157 -21.58 -17.12 -7.67
C ARG A 157 -22.04 -15.92 -6.87
N ASP A 158 -21.20 -15.47 -5.95
CA ASP A 158 -21.43 -14.28 -5.13
C ASP A 158 -21.39 -13.02 -6.01
N GLU A 159 -22.30 -12.07 -5.79
CA GLU A 159 -22.36 -10.83 -6.58
C GLU A 159 -21.06 -10.00 -6.45
N ARG A 160 -20.37 -10.06 -5.30
CA ARG A 160 -19.10 -9.38 -5.03
C ARG A 160 -18.00 -9.83 -6.00
N ASP A 161 -18.00 -11.12 -6.37
CA ASP A 161 -17.00 -11.68 -7.28
C ASP A 161 -17.34 -11.42 -8.77
N ILE A 162 -18.55 -10.94 -9.07
CA ILE A 162 -19.06 -10.68 -10.44
C ILE A 162 -18.83 -9.20 -10.82
N ALA A 163 -17.62 -8.69 -10.55
CA ALA A 163 -17.15 -7.39 -11.00
C ALA A 163 -16.38 -7.50 -12.33
N PHE A 164 -16.90 -6.93 -13.41
CA PHE A 164 -16.26 -6.99 -14.75
C PHE A 164 -15.57 -5.71 -15.19
N GLN A 165 -15.52 -4.69 -14.33
CA GLN A 165 -15.06 -3.35 -14.70
C GLN A 165 -13.57 -3.32 -15.06
N ASN A 166 -12.75 -4.16 -14.41
CA ASN A 166 -11.29 -4.15 -14.56
C ASN A 166 -10.74 -5.29 -15.45
N CYS A 167 -11.61 -6.05 -16.10
CA CYS A 167 -11.23 -7.28 -16.77
C CYS A 167 -11.16 -7.13 -18.30
N ASN A 168 -9.96 -6.85 -18.80
CA ASN A 168 -9.69 -6.71 -20.24
C ASN A 168 -10.05 -7.98 -21.04
N GLU A 169 -9.78 -9.16 -20.48
CA GLU A 169 -10.06 -10.43 -21.15
C GLU A 169 -11.55 -10.69 -21.33
N CYS A 170 -12.37 -10.31 -20.35
CA CYS A 170 -13.81 -10.57 -20.37
C CYS A 170 -14.63 -9.42 -20.98
N PHE A 171 -14.04 -8.23 -21.15
CA PHE A 171 -14.70 -7.07 -21.74
C PHE A 171 -15.40 -7.42 -23.07
N SER A 172 -14.74 -8.15 -23.95
CA SER A 172 -15.29 -8.54 -25.26
C SER A 172 -16.49 -9.50 -25.19
N PHE A 173 -16.60 -10.29 -24.12
CA PHE A 173 -17.69 -11.26 -23.93
C PHE A 173 -18.89 -10.66 -23.18
N VAL A 174 -18.60 -9.76 -22.23
CA VAL A 174 -19.59 -9.09 -21.38
C VAL A 174 -20.20 -7.89 -22.12
N TYR A 175 -19.36 -6.99 -22.64
CA TYR A 175 -19.77 -5.74 -23.31
C TYR A 175 -19.97 -5.89 -24.83
N ASN A 176 -20.64 -6.98 -25.24
CA ASN A 176 -21.04 -7.19 -26.63
C ASN A 176 -22.49 -6.77 -26.85
N ALA A 177 -22.80 -6.02 -27.92
CA ALA A 177 -24.17 -5.61 -28.22
C ALA A 177 -25.04 -6.74 -28.84
N SER A 178 -24.45 -7.89 -29.14
CA SER A 178 -25.16 -9.06 -29.67
C SER A 178 -25.92 -9.77 -28.55
N PRO A 179 -27.11 -10.34 -28.82
CA PRO A 179 -27.83 -11.15 -27.84
C PRO A 179 -26.99 -12.30 -27.26
N LEU A 180 -27.21 -12.65 -25.99
CA LEU A 180 -26.55 -13.79 -25.35
C LEU A 180 -27.24 -15.10 -25.76
N THR A 181 -26.84 -15.65 -26.90
CA THR A 181 -27.33 -16.97 -27.32
C THR A 181 -26.76 -18.08 -26.44
N GLU A 182 -27.46 -19.22 -26.31
CA GLU A 182 -26.96 -20.38 -25.56
C GLU A 182 -25.59 -20.88 -26.05
N LYS A 183 -25.34 -20.82 -27.35
CA LYS A 183 -24.03 -21.16 -27.92
C LYS A 183 -22.95 -20.16 -27.48
N ALA A 184 -23.27 -18.87 -27.47
CA ALA A 184 -22.35 -17.84 -27.00
C ALA A 184 -22.08 -17.99 -25.50
N TRP A 185 -23.12 -18.24 -24.70
CA TRP A 185 -23.02 -18.50 -23.26
C TRP A 185 -22.11 -19.69 -22.95
N LYS A 186 -22.37 -20.86 -23.56
CA LYS A 186 -21.53 -22.06 -23.39
C LYS A 186 -20.06 -21.81 -23.76
N LYS A 187 -19.80 -20.98 -24.78
CA LYS A 187 -18.44 -20.61 -25.19
C LYS A 187 -17.76 -19.64 -24.22
N SER A 188 -18.49 -18.68 -23.65
CA SER A 188 -17.95 -17.68 -22.72
C SER A 188 -17.84 -18.20 -21.28
N LEU A 189 -18.69 -19.14 -20.88
CA LEU A 189 -18.81 -19.59 -19.49
C LEU A 189 -17.48 -20.01 -18.85
N PRO A 190 -16.62 -20.86 -19.46
CA PRO A 190 -15.36 -21.24 -18.83
C PRO A 190 -14.44 -20.03 -18.54
N LYS A 191 -14.44 -19.04 -19.43
CA LYS A 191 -13.65 -17.81 -19.25
C LYS A 191 -14.22 -16.94 -18.14
N LEU A 192 -15.54 -16.78 -18.10
CA LEU A 192 -16.23 -16.04 -17.04
C LEU A 192 -15.98 -16.67 -15.67
N LEU A 193 -16.05 -18.01 -15.56
CA LEU A 193 -15.75 -18.71 -14.30
C LEU A 193 -14.32 -18.49 -13.84
N LYS A 194 -13.35 -18.56 -14.76
CA LYS A 194 -11.94 -18.24 -14.45
C LYS A 194 -11.78 -16.80 -13.95
N THR A 195 -12.45 -15.83 -14.59
CA THR A 195 -12.44 -14.43 -14.15
C THR A 195 -13.06 -14.27 -12.77
N VAL A 196 -14.23 -14.85 -12.51
CA VAL A 196 -14.90 -14.76 -11.20
C VAL A 196 -14.03 -15.37 -10.09
N GLU A 197 -13.33 -16.48 -10.36
CA GLU A 197 -12.40 -17.07 -9.38
C GLU A 197 -11.18 -16.17 -9.12
N ALA A 198 -10.64 -15.51 -10.15
CA ALA A 198 -9.55 -14.55 -9.99
C ALA A 198 -10.01 -13.34 -9.16
N ASN A 199 -11.18 -12.79 -9.49
CA ASN A 199 -11.80 -11.70 -8.73
C ASN A 199 -12.01 -12.08 -7.26
N ARG A 200 -12.48 -13.30 -6.98
CA ARG A 200 -12.65 -13.78 -5.60
C ARG A 200 -11.32 -13.80 -4.85
N LYS A 201 -10.25 -14.29 -5.48
CA LYS A 201 -8.91 -14.32 -4.85
C LYS A 201 -8.36 -12.92 -4.60
N GLU A 202 -8.55 -12.00 -5.55
CA GLU A 202 -8.15 -10.60 -5.41
C GLU A 202 -8.94 -9.90 -4.29
N ARG A 203 -10.26 -10.09 -4.25
CA ARG A 203 -11.13 -9.60 -3.18
C ARG A 203 -10.69 -10.14 -1.82
N MET A 204 -10.56 -11.46 -1.66
CA MET A 204 -10.14 -12.05 -0.38
C MET A 204 -8.74 -11.58 0.04
N ALA A 205 -7.81 -11.35 -0.89
CA ALA A 205 -6.50 -10.81 -0.57
C ALA A 205 -6.57 -9.35 -0.09
N SER A 206 -7.40 -8.53 -0.74
CA SER A 206 -7.64 -7.14 -0.31
C SER A 206 -8.35 -7.08 1.04
N GLU A 207 -9.45 -7.82 1.21
CA GLU A 207 -10.17 -7.88 2.48
C GLU A 207 -9.27 -8.42 3.61
N ARG A 208 -8.42 -9.40 3.33
CA ARG A 208 -7.42 -9.88 4.30
C ARG A 208 -6.46 -8.76 4.73
N GLU A 209 -5.99 -7.95 3.78
CA GLU A 209 -5.12 -6.80 4.05
C GLU A 209 -5.82 -5.78 4.96
N ASP A 210 -7.04 -5.38 4.59
CA ASP A 210 -7.83 -4.40 5.33
C ASP A 210 -8.08 -4.87 6.77
N ARG A 211 -8.46 -6.15 6.94
CA ARG A 211 -8.63 -6.79 8.25
C ARG A 211 -7.34 -6.88 9.05
N ARG A 212 -6.22 -7.14 8.38
CA ARG A 212 -4.91 -7.17 9.04
C ARG A 212 -4.60 -5.79 9.60
N ASP A 213 -4.79 -4.73 8.82
CA ASP A 213 -4.54 -3.37 9.26
C ASP A 213 -5.47 -2.96 10.42
N GLU A 214 -6.75 -3.40 10.42
CA GLU A 214 -7.66 -3.17 11.55
C GLU A 214 -7.23 -3.91 12.82
N ILE A 215 -6.92 -5.21 12.71
CA ILE A 215 -6.43 -6.01 13.84
C ILE A 215 -5.11 -5.43 14.37
N TYR A 216 -4.26 -4.95 13.47
CA TYR A 216 -2.98 -4.35 13.81
C TYR A 216 -3.17 -3.05 14.60
N GLY A 217 -4.02 -2.14 14.14
CA GLY A 217 -4.34 -0.91 14.85
C GLY A 217 -4.93 -1.20 16.24
N TRP A 218 -5.85 -2.16 16.33
CA TRP A 218 -6.40 -2.60 17.62
C TRP A 218 -5.34 -3.21 18.54
N ALA A 219 -4.45 -4.05 18.02
CA ALA A 219 -3.42 -4.70 18.80
C ALA A 219 -2.33 -3.70 19.25
N GLU A 220 -2.06 -2.67 18.44
CA GLU A 220 -1.26 -1.51 18.84
C GLU A 220 -1.90 -0.77 20.03
N ASP A 221 -3.23 -0.63 20.07
CA ASP A 221 -3.90 -0.01 21.23
C ASP A 221 -3.84 -0.87 22.49
N VAL A 222 -4.04 -2.19 22.35
CA VAL A 222 -4.03 -3.14 23.48
C VAL A 222 -2.64 -3.29 24.07
N CYS A 223 -1.60 -3.34 23.24
CA CYS A 223 -0.23 -3.49 23.70
C CYS A 223 0.54 -2.18 23.80
N GLY A 224 -0.05 -1.09 23.31
CA GLY A 224 0.40 0.30 23.41
C GLY A 224 0.87 0.74 24.80
N PRO A 225 0.28 0.25 25.92
CA PRO A 225 0.82 0.47 27.26
C PRO A 225 2.30 0.07 27.47
N LYS A 226 2.92 -0.66 26.54
CA LYS A 226 4.36 -1.00 26.56
C LYS A 226 5.21 -0.15 25.62
N VAL A 227 4.64 0.81 24.88
CA VAL A 227 5.39 1.70 23.99
C VAL A 227 6.16 2.71 24.85
N LEU A 228 7.46 2.54 24.91
CA LEU A 228 8.34 3.41 25.68
C LEU A 228 8.59 4.68 24.88
N HIS A 229 7.82 5.73 25.16
CA HIS A 229 8.08 7.05 24.63
C HIS A 229 9.31 7.64 25.30
N GLN A 230 10.45 7.59 24.60
CA GLN A 230 11.58 8.41 24.99
C GLN A 230 11.27 9.85 24.58
N LEU A 231 10.81 10.67 25.53
CA LEU A 231 10.66 12.11 25.38
C LEU A 231 12.04 12.78 25.27
N GLU A 232 12.74 12.59 24.16
CA GLU A 232 13.93 13.40 23.87
C GLU A 232 13.49 14.85 23.65
N ARG A 233 13.93 15.75 24.54
CA ARG A 233 13.64 17.19 24.47
C ARG A 233 14.54 17.92 23.45
N GLY A 234 14.91 17.25 22.35
CA GLY A 234 15.84 17.70 21.32
C GLY A 234 15.17 18.02 19.97
N TRP A 235 15.86 18.79 19.12
CA TRP A 235 15.38 19.23 17.80
C TRP A 235 15.31 18.13 16.72
N TYR A 236 15.61 16.88 17.08
CA TYR A 236 15.56 15.72 16.21
C TYR A 236 14.41 14.84 16.75
N GLY A 237 13.38 14.61 15.92
CA GLY A 237 12.06 14.17 16.37
C GLY A 237 12.06 12.94 17.30
N THR A 238 11.01 12.85 18.13
CA THR A 238 10.74 11.75 19.05
C THR A 238 10.96 10.40 18.37
N GLN A 239 12.01 9.67 18.76
CA GLN A 239 12.16 8.28 18.36
C GLN A 239 11.12 7.46 19.13
N LYS A 240 10.03 7.10 18.45
CA LYS A 240 9.08 6.11 18.96
C LYS A 240 9.77 4.74 18.82
N LEU A 241 10.19 4.15 19.94
CA LEU A 241 10.56 2.74 19.97
C LEU A 241 9.26 1.93 19.90
N ASP A 242 8.88 1.55 18.68
CA ASP A 242 7.69 0.74 18.47
C ASP A 242 8.01 -0.74 18.72
N VAL A 243 7.91 -1.14 19.99
CA VAL A 243 8.02 -2.56 20.42
C VAL A 243 7.05 -3.44 19.65
N MET A 244 5.94 -2.84 19.22
CA MET A 244 4.80 -3.55 18.72
C MET A 244 4.95 -3.82 17.23
N GLU A 245 5.61 -2.97 16.45
CA GLU A 245 5.63 -3.13 14.98
C GLU A 245 6.02 -4.55 14.54
N MET A 246 7.10 -5.10 15.10
CA MET A 246 7.61 -6.44 14.77
C MET A 246 6.86 -7.60 15.44
N LEU A 247 6.35 -7.39 16.66
CA LEU A 247 5.48 -8.37 17.32
C LEU A 247 4.14 -8.47 16.58
N LEU A 248 3.66 -7.35 16.05
CA LEU A 248 2.42 -7.23 15.32
C LEU A 248 2.52 -7.80 13.89
N ASP A 249 3.66 -7.64 13.23
CA ASP A 249 3.97 -8.27 11.92
C ASP A 249 3.81 -9.81 11.93
N ASN A 250 3.88 -10.42 13.11
CA ASN A 250 3.80 -11.86 13.29
C ASN A 250 2.49 -12.33 13.93
N LEU A 251 1.47 -11.47 14.05
CA LEU A 251 0.17 -11.85 14.62
C LEU A 251 -0.51 -12.99 13.86
N GLU A 252 -0.24 -13.13 12.56
CA GLU A 252 -0.79 -14.23 11.76
C GLU A 252 -0.30 -15.62 12.20
N ILE A 253 0.71 -15.69 13.08
CA ILE A 253 1.15 -16.95 13.70
C ILE A 253 0.13 -17.44 14.73
N LEU A 254 -0.64 -16.53 15.34
CA LEU A 254 -1.68 -16.86 16.29
C LEU A 254 -2.88 -17.49 15.55
N PRO A 255 -3.26 -18.75 15.85
CA PRO A 255 -4.31 -19.45 15.11
C PRO A 255 -5.66 -18.72 15.09
N GLU A 256 -6.01 -18.05 16.19
CA GLU A 256 -7.23 -17.25 16.30
C GLU A 256 -7.25 -16.07 15.31
N ILE A 257 -6.14 -15.33 15.21
CA ILE A 257 -6.02 -14.18 14.29
C ILE A 257 -5.98 -14.68 12.85
N LYS A 258 -5.22 -15.75 12.59
CA LYS A 258 -5.17 -16.36 11.25
C LYS A 258 -6.55 -16.80 10.78
N LEU A 259 -7.35 -17.39 11.66
CA LEU A 259 -8.71 -17.80 11.33
C LEU A 259 -9.58 -16.59 10.96
N LEU A 260 -9.49 -15.49 11.71
CA LEU A 260 -10.20 -14.24 11.41
C LEU A 260 -9.81 -13.65 10.05
N LEU A 261 -8.52 -13.71 9.70
CA LEU A 261 -8.00 -13.19 8.43
C LEU A 261 -8.33 -14.08 7.22
N ASP A 262 -8.28 -15.41 7.40
CA ASP A 262 -8.43 -16.39 6.30
C ASP A 262 -9.91 -16.62 5.90
N GLU A 263 -10.87 -16.29 6.77
CA GLU A 263 -12.27 -16.63 6.55
C GLU A 263 -13.00 -15.64 5.62
N ASP A 264 -13.67 -16.16 4.59
CA ASP A 264 -14.43 -15.38 3.60
C ASP A 264 -15.78 -14.95 4.18
N ARG A 265 -15.75 -13.96 5.08
CA ARG A 265 -16.92 -13.34 5.73
C ARG A 265 -17.31 -12.02 5.07
N LEU A 266 -18.54 -11.57 5.29
CA LEU A 266 -18.90 -10.18 5.00
C LEU A 266 -18.22 -9.24 6.00
N GLU A 267 -17.98 -8.00 5.63
CA GLU A 267 -17.31 -7.02 6.50
C GLU A 267 -18.05 -6.85 7.83
N ASP A 268 -19.37 -6.61 7.79
CA ASP A 268 -20.20 -6.51 9.00
C ASP A 268 -20.21 -7.79 9.86
N GLU A 269 -19.96 -8.96 9.25
CA GLU A 269 -19.82 -10.22 9.99
C GLU A 269 -18.45 -10.32 10.66
N PHE A 270 -17.39 -9.98 9.91
CA PHE A 270 -16.03 -9.89 10.43
C PHE A 270 -15.96 -8.94 11.62
N GLU A 271 -16.48 -7.71 11.50
CA GLU A 271 -16.43 -6.71 12.58
C GLU A 271 -17.13 -7.22 13.85
N ARG A 272 -18.35 -7.76 13.72
CA ARG A 272 -19.07 -8.34 14.88
C ARG A 272 -18.31 -9.49 15.52
N ASP A 273 -17.75 -10.38 14.72
CA ASP A 273 -17.04 -11.56 15.20
C ASP A 273 -15.69 -11.17 15.83
N PHE A 274 -15.01 -10.19 15.25
CA PHE A 274 -13.78 -9.62 15.79
C PHE A 274 -14.05 -8.95 17.14
N GLU A 275 -15.04 -8.05 17.23
CA GLU A 275 -15.47 -7.40 18.49
C GLU A 275 -15.82 -8.44 19.57
N SER A 276 -16.57 -9.48 19.20
CA SER A 276 -16.94 -10.54 20.15
C SER A 276 -15.74 -11.34 20.67
N GLN A 277 -14.65 -11.40 19.88
CA GLN A 277 -13.43 -12.13 20.22
C GLN A 277 -12.38 -11.27 20.91
N LYS A 278 -12.48 -9.93 20.85
CA LYS A 278 -11.50 -9.02 21.45
C LYS A 278 -11.09 -9.40 22.87
N PRO A 279 -11.98 -9.68 23.84
CA PRO A 279 -11.56 -10.06 25.19
C PRO A 279 -10.64 -11.29 25.24
N LYS A 280 -10.97 -12.34 24.47
CA LYS A 280 -10.13 -13.54 24.37
C LYS A 280 -8.80 -13.23 23.66
N LEU A 281 -8.83 -12.39 22.63
CA LEU A 281 -7.64 -11.99 21.89
C LEU A 281 -6.71 -11.14 22.74
N ILE A 282 -7.23 -10.27 23.63
CA ILE A 282 -6.41 -9.52 24.61
C ILE A 282 -5.60 -10.49 25.48
N ASP A 283 -6.26 -11.50 26.06
CA ASP A 283 -5.59 -12.50 26.89
C ASP A 283 -4.54 -13.27 26.09
N THR A 284 -4.89 -13.68 24.87
CA THR A 284 -4.01 -14.43 23.96
C THR A 284 -2.77 -13.62 23.60
N LEU A 285 -2.96 -12.36 23.21
CA LEU A 285 -1.89 -11.44 22.82
C LEU A 285 -0.99 -11.10 24.01
N THR A 286 -1.59 -10.78 25.16
CA THR A 286 -0.85 -10.49 26.39
C THR A 286 0.01 -11.67 26.81
N ASN A 287 -0.55 -12.88 26.81
CA ASN A 287 0.19 -14.10 27.13
C ASN A 287 1.33 -14.35 26.13
N TRP A 288 1.05 -14.20 24.83
CA TRP A 288 2.07 -14.40 23.80
C TRP A 288 3.23 -13.42 23.92
N VAL A 289 2.97 -12.13 24.18
CA VAL A 289 4.02 -11.12 24.44
C VAL A 289 4.81 -11.50 25.69
N ASN A 290 4.14 -11.88 26.78
CA ASN A 290 4.81 -12.29 28.02
C ASN A 290 5.67 -13.54 27.83
N GLU A 291 5.24 -14.50 27.00
CA GLU A 291 6.02 -15.68 26.62
C GLU A 291 7.26 -15.30 25.80
N GLN A 292 7.13 -14.36 24.85
CA GLN A 292 8.26 -13.83 24.09
C GLN A 292 9.29 -13.14 25.00
N GLU A 293 8.83 -12.29 25.91
CA GLU A 293 9.70 -11.64 26.90
C GLU A 293 10.39 -12.67 27.81
N ALA A 294 9.62 -13.62 28.36
CA ALA A 294 10.16 -14.68 29.22
C ALA A 294 11.21 -15.52 28.50
N ARG A 295 11.00 -15.81 27.22
CA ARG A 295 11.96 -16.53 26.37
C ARG A 295 13.26 -15.74 26.22
N LEU A 296 13.20 -14.45 25.91
CA LEU A 296 14.41 -13.61 25.81
C LEU A 296 15.16 -13.54 27.14
N VAL A 297 14.44 -13.35 28.25
CA VAL A 297 15.03 -13.34 29.60
C VAL A 297 15.65 -14.69 29.95
N SER A 298 15.06 -15.81 29.53
CA SER A 298 15.63 -17.15 29.79
C SER A 298 16.97 -17.39 29.11
N MET A 299 17.33 -16.59 28.09
CA MET A 299 18.65 -16.63 27.45
C MET A 299 19.71 -15.83 28.21
N MET A 300 19.29 -14.95 29.13
CA MET A 300 20.19 -14.14 29.95
C MET A 300 20.70 -14.92 31.17
N PRO A 301 21.86 -14.57 31.74
CA PRO A 301 22.33 -15.11 33.01
C PRO A 301 21.30 -14.93 34.14
N ASN A 302 21.14 -15.94 35.01
CA ASN A 302 20.14 -15.92 36.08
C ASN A 302 20.41 -14.86 37.16
N ASP A 303 21.68 -14.52 37.39
CA ASP A 303 22.13 -13.65 38.49
C ASP A 303 22.01 -12.15 38.16
N ASP A 304 21.43 -11.83 37.01
CA ASP A 304 21.34 -10.47 36.53
C ASP A 304 20.30 -9.65 37.32
N PRO A 305 20.72 -8.60 38.07
CA PRO A 305 19.79 -7.76 38.82
C PRO A 305 18.87 -7.00 37.86
N THR A 306 17.70 -6.60 38.34
CA THR A 306 16.84 -5.64 37.62
C THR A 306 17.54 -4.29 37.52
N PRO A 307 17.36 -3.54 36.43
CA PRO A 307 17.86 -2.17 36.34
C PRO A 307 17.29 -1.32 37.48
N ASP A 308 18.11 -0.38 37.97
CA ASP A 308 17.71 0.53 39.04
C ASP A 308 17.12 1.81 38.44
N PHE A 309 15.80 1.77 38.20
CA PHE A 309 15.07 2.93 37.68
C PHE A 309 14.87 4.05 38.72
N ASN A 310 15.23 3.83 39.99
CA ASN A 310 15.02 4.81 41.07
C ASN A 310 16.25 5.66 41.36
N LEU A 311 17.37 5.43 40.67
CA LEU A 311 18.56 6.28 40.83
C LEU A 311 18.18 7.73 40.48
N PRO A 312 18.51 8.71 41.34
CA PRO A 312 18.22 10.12 41.10
C PRO A 312 19.10 10.64 39.96
N GLY A 313 18.68 10.32 38.72
CA GLY A 313 19.12 10.99 37.51
C GLY A 313 18.42 12.34 37.36
N PRO A 314 18.92 13.21 36.46
CA PRO A 314 18.27 14.48 36.16
C PRO A 314 16.86 14.32 35.56
N GLU A 315 16.47 13.10 35.13
CA GLU A 315 15.20 12.80 34.48
C GLU A 315 14.64 11.47 35.03
N THR A 316 13.47 11.51 35.67
CA THR A 316 12.72 10.30 36.01
C THR A 316 12.23 9.67 34.71
N MET A 317 12.59 8.40 34.45
CA MET A 317 12.01 7.66 33.35
C MET A 317 10.58 7.25 33.72
N GLU A 318 9.63 7.72 32.95
CA GLU A 318 8.22 7.37 33.03
C GLU A 318 7.79 6.84 31.66
N PHE A 319 6.76 5.99 31.64
CA PHE A 319 6.13 5.54 30.40
C PHE A 319 4.65 5.89 30.44
N GLU A 320 4.09 6.24 29.30
CA GLU A 320 2.66 6.50 29.15
C GLU A 320 1.98 5.26 28.57
N THR A 321 0.69 5.12 28.84
CA THR A 321 -0.13 4.08 28.24
C THR A 321 -1.15 4.70 27.31
N ASN A 322 -1.51 4.03 26.21
CA ASN A 322 -2.49 4.57 25.26
C ASN A 322 -3.86 4.87 25.90
N ASN A 323 -4.22 4.13 26.96
CA ASN A 323 -5.52 4.28 27.63
C ASN A 323 -5.53 5.38 28.71
N ASP A 324 -4.37 5.70 29.27
CA ASP A 324 -4.21 6.73 30.30
C ASP A 324 -2.88 7.46 30.06
N PRO A 325 -2.93 8.75 29.64
CA PRO A 325 -1.73 9.56 29.42
C PRO A 325 -1.02 9.91 30.72
N THR A 326 -1.50 9.44 31.88
CA THR A 326 -0.80 9.58 33.15
C THR A 326 0.53 8.81 33.07
N PRO A 327 1.67 9.49 33.20
CA PRO A 327 2.96 8.82 33.21
C PRO A 327 3.06 7.84 34.39
N LEU A 328 3.46 6.61 34.11
CA LEU A 328 3.70 5.55 35.08
C LEU A 328 5.20 5.35 35.29
N PRO A 329 5.64 5.03 36.52
CA PRO A 329 7.04 4.76 36.78
C PRO A 329 7.45 3.43 36.12
N MET A 330 8.68 3.32 35.62
CA MET A 330 9.22 2.10 35.00
C MET A 330 9.11 0.83 35.87
N THR A 331 9.00 0.98 37.19
CA THR A 331 8.77 -0.12 38.14
C THR A 331 7.39 -0.79 37.99
N ALA A 332 6.44 -0.15 37.30
CA ALA A 332 5.14 -0.72 36.97
C ALA A 332 5.19 -1.71 35.78
N LEU A 333 6.31 -1.77 35.04
CA LEU A 333 6.51 -2.75 33.97
C LEU A 333 6.68 -4.17 34.52
N SER A 334 6.46 -5.18 33.68
CA SER A 334 6.73 -6.58 34.04
C SER A 334 8.22 -6.76 34.39
N ILE A 335 8.53 -7.68 35.31
CA ILE A 335 9.92 -7.98 35.69
C ILE A 335 10.78 -8.38 34.48
N ASN A 336 10.18 -9.06 33.51
CA ASN A 336 10.88 -9.48 32.30
C ASN A 336 11.16 -8.28 31.40
N THR A 337 10.17 -7.41 31.19
CA THR A 337 10.35 -6.16 30.46
C THR A 337 11.45 -5.32 31.11
N GLN A 338 11.44 -5.17 32.44
CA GLN A 338 12.48 -4.44 33.18
C GLN A 338 13.88 -5.03 32.91
N LYS A 339 14.05 -6.35 33.00
CA LYS A 339 15.34 -7.02 32.72
C LYS A 339 15.81 -6.80 31.28
N LEU A 340 14.89 -6.89 30.32
CA LEU A 340 15.18 -6.70 28.89
C LEU A 340 15.57 -5.25 28.55
N LEU A 341 15.12 -4.28 29.35
CA LEU A 341 15.48 -2.88 29.20
C LEU A 341 16.84 -2.51 29.77
N ARG A 342 17.64 -3.45 30.29
CA ARG A 342 19.01 -3.15 30.70
C ARG A 342 19.88 -2.78 29.49
N ALA A 343 20.79 -1.82 29.69
CA ALA A 343 21.71 -1.39 28.65
C ALA A 343 22.71 -2.47 28.21
N ASP A 344 22.87 -3.55 28.98
CA ASP A 344 23.72 -4.69 28.66
C ASP A 344 22.92 -5.96 28.26
N ALA A 345 21.59 -5.91 28.17
CA ALA A 345 20.76 -7.00 27.65
C ALA A 345 20.81 -7.01 26.12
N ILE A 346 21.90 -7.57 25.58
CA ILE A 346 22.23 -7.50 24.14
C ILE A 346 22.05 -8.85 23.48
N PHE A 347 21.38 -8.82 22.32
CA PHE A 347 21.09 -9.96 21.51
C PHE A 347 21.72 -9.82 20.12
N THR A 348 21.96 -10.94 19.46
CA THR A 348 22.42 -11.00 18.08
C THR A 348 21.57 -11.98 17.30
N ARG A 349 21.38 -11.72 16.01
CA ARG A 349 20.60 -12.61 15.15
C ARG A 349 21.38 -13.91 14.90
N THR A 350 20.74 -15.04 15.14
CA THR A 350 21.26 -16.36 14.84
C THR A 350 21.45 -16.47 13.32
N PRO A 351 22.66 -16.78 12.83
CA PRO A 351 22.90 -16.82 11.40
C PRO A 351 22.02 -17.91 10.74
N ILE A 352 21.02 -17.48 9.96
CA ILE A 352 20.14 -18.39 9.22
C ILE A 352 20.92 -18.96 8.04
N ASN A 353 21.60 -20.09 8.24
CA ASN A 353 22.11 -20.97 7.17
C ASN A 353 22.93 -20.28 6.06
N ILE A 354 23.58 -19.15 6.35
CA ILE A 354 24.44 -18.47 5.39
C ILE A 354 25.72 -19.30 5.32
N LYS A 355 25.93 -20.00 4.20
CA LYS A 355 27.08 -20.89 3.92
C LYS A 355 28.47 -20.24 4.07
N ARG A 356 28.52 -18.94 4.34
CA ARG A 356 29.68 -18.22 4.85
C ARG A 356 29.19 -17.13 5.79
N PRO A 357 29.32 -17.28 7.12
CA PRO A 357 29.25 -16.13 8.00
C PRO A 357 30.39 -15.19 7.57
N SER A 358 30.04 -14.07 6.95
CA SER A 358 31.01 -12.98 6.81
C SER A 358 31.25 -12.49 8.22
N ALA A 359 32.50 -12.51 8.68
CA ALA A 359 32.90 -12.13 10.04
C ALA A 359 32.65 -10.64 10.38
N SER A 360 31.86 -9.92 9.59
CA SER A 360 31.84 -8.47 9.51
C SER A 360 30.50 -7.81 9.86
N SER A 361 29.49 -8.52 10.36
CA SER A 361 28.26 -7.87 10.84
C SER A 361 27.50 -8.67 11.90
N SER A 362 28.05 -8.79 13.10
CA SER A 362 27.25 -9.14 14.27
C SER A 362 26.52 -7.89 14.76
N THR A 363 25.41 -7.55 14.10
CA THR A 363 24.54 -6.45 14.52
C THR A 363 23.97 -6.76 15.91
N CYS A 364 24.07 -5.79 16.81
CA CYS A 364 23.55 -5.86 18.16
C CYS A 364 22.09 -5.38 18.16
N TYR A 365 21.24 -6.17 18.80
CA TYR A 365 19.84 -5.90 19.00
C TYR A 365 19.59 -5.75 20.50
N PHE A 366 18.72 -4.83 20.84
CA PHE A 366 18.34 -4.53 22.21
C PHE A 366 16.83 -4.59 22.26
N TYR A 367 16.24 -4.99 23.39
CA TYR A 367 14.79 -4.89 23.50
C TYR A 367 14.36 -3.41 23.50
N PRO A 368 13.31 -3.05 22.76
CA PRO A 368 12.49 -3.88 21.87
C PRO A 368 12.88 -3.89 20.37
N ASP A 369 14.01 -3.28 20.00
CA ASP A 369 14.52 -3.16 18.61
C ASP A 369 14.94 -4.52 18.05
N PHE A 370 13.97 -5.38 17.75
CA PHE A 370 14.18 -6.61 17.00
C PHE A 370 13.55 -6.46 15.62
N ASP A 371 14.19 -7.02 14.59
CA ASP A 371 13.70 -7.05 13.21
C ASP A 371 13.12 -8.41 12.81
N ALA A 372 12.91 -9.30 13.79
CA ALA A 372 12.44 -10.67 13.59
C ALA A 372 11.84 -11.25 14.89
N LEU A 373 11.35 -12.48 14.83
CA LEU A 373 10.85 -13.18 16.02
C LEU A 373 11.96 -13.45 17.05
N PRO A 374 11.66 -13.46 18.36
CA PRO A 374 12.62 -13.84 19.42
C PRO A 374 13.34 -15.17 19.21
N SER A 375 12.73 -16.11 18.47
CA SER A 375 13.37 -17.38 18.08
C SER A 375 14.59 -17.25 17.19
N GLU A 376 14.73 -16.12 16.51
CA GLU A 376 15.85 -15.83 15.62
C GLU A 376 17.01 -15.17 16.34
N PHE A 377 16.86 -14.81 17.62
CA PHE A 377 17.90 -14.14 18.39
C PHE A 377 18.55 -15.06 19.40
N THR A 378 19.80 -14.74 19.71
CA THR A 378 20.57 -15.36 20.81
C THR A 378 21.18 -14.25 21.64
N TYR A 379 21.20 -14.45 22.96
CA TYR A 379 21.89 -13.55 23.87
C TYR A 379 23.40 -13.55 23.58
N SER A 380 23.98 -12.36 23.43
CA SER A 380 25.41 -12.20 23.16
C SER A 380 26.14 -11.93 24.46
N SER A 381 26.70 -12.99 25.06
CA SER A 381 27.49 -12.86 26.30
C SER A 381 28.65 -11.89 26.15
N MET A 382 29.32 -11.90 24.98
CA MET A 382 30.45 -11.05 24.65
C MET A 382 30.07 -9.57 24.55
N ALA A 383 29.01 -9.24 23.80
CA ALA A 383 28.54 -7.85 23.70
C ALA A 383 28.02 -7.34 25.05
N SER A 384 27.36 -8.21 25.83
CA SER A 384 26.91 -7.90 27.19
C SER A 384 28.09 -7.63 28.14
N GLU A 385 29.17 -8.41 28.08
CA GLU A 385 30.38 -8.18 28.88
C GLU A 385 31.05 -6.85 28.56
N ILE A 386 31.16 -6.50 27.27
CA ILE A 386 31.66 -5.20 26.82
C ILE A 386 30.79 -4.08 27.39
N ALA A 387 29.46 -4.21 27.25
CA ALA A 387 28.51 -3.22 27.77
C ALA A 387 28.62 -3.06 29.29
N ARG A 388 28.69 -4.15 30.07
CA ARG A 388 28.89 -4.13 31.53
C ARG A 388 30.16 -3.40 31.94
N THR A 389 31.24 -3.62 31.20
CA THR A 389 32.52 -2.95 31.46
C THR A 389 32.40 -1.44 31.30
N PHE A 390 31.71 -0.99 30.24
CA PHE A 390 31.43 0.43 30.04
C PHE A 390 30.48 1.00 31.11
N LEU A 391 29.38 0.32 31.39
CA LEU A 391 28.43 0.74 32.43
C LEU A 391 29.09 0.88 33.81
N THR A 392 29.95 -0.06 34.18
CA THR A 392 30.74 0.01 35.42
C THR A 392 31.70 1.18 35.42
N SER A 393 32.40 1.43 34.30
CA SER A 393 33.33 2.55 34.15
C SER A 393 32.63 3.91 34.22
N LEU A 394 31.36 3.97 33.80
CA LEU A 394 30.50 5.15 33.91
C LEU A 394 29.89 5.32 35.31
N GLY A 395 30.12 4.37 36.23
CA GLY A 395 29.53 4.37 37.57
C GLY A 395 28.03 4.05 37.56
N ARG A 396 27.53 3.40 36.51
CA ARG A 396 26.10 3.10 36.30
C ARG A 396 25.90 1.63 35.87
N PRO A 397 26.30 0.65 36.70
CA PRO A 397 26.29 -0.77 36.32
C PRO A 397 24.90 -1.31 35.95
N ASN A 398 23.83 -0.67 36.44
CA ASN A 398 22.43 -1.08 36.23
C ASN A 398 21.66 -0.09 35.34
N ALA A 399 22.34 0.69 34.51
CA ALA A 399 21.69 1.67 33.63
C ALA A 399 20.70 0.98 32.68
N SER A 400 19.58 1.66 32.42
CA SER A 400 18.67 1.19 31.39
C SER A 400 19.22 1.54 30.00
N ARG A 401 18.79 0.80 29.00
CA ARG A 401 19.09 1.10 27.60
C ARG A 401 18.59 2.49 27.20
N LEU A 402 17.40 2.88 27.65
CA LEU A 402 16.83 4.20 27.38
C LEU A 402 17.73 5.31 27.94
N GLU A 403 18.22 5.15 29.16
CA GLU A 403 19.17 6.07 29.78
C GLU A 403 20.44 6.20 28.94
N MET A 404 20.97 5.09 28.44
CA MET A 404 22.16 5.10 27.58
C MET A 404 21.89 5.68 26.19
N THR A 405 20.72 5.45 25.61
CA THR A 405 20.30 6.09 24.35
C THR A 405 20.15 7.61 24.53
N ALA A 406 19.63 8.08 25.68
CA ALA A 406 19.46 9.51 25.98
C ALA A 406 20.78 10.28 26.00
N THR A 407 21.91 9.60 26.19
CA THR A 407 23.24 10.22 26.08
C THR A 407 23.57 10.66 24.65
N GLY A 408 22.83 10.18 23.65
CA GLY A 408 23.02 10.50 22.24
C GLY A 408 24.38 10.05 21.70
N CYS A 409 24.87 10.75 20.67
CA CYS A 409 26.21 10.54 20.12
C CYS A 409 27.26 11.29 20.98
N ALA A 410 27.37 10.98 22.27
CA ALA A 410 28.32 11.62 23.18
C ALA A 410 29.46 10.70 23.62
N LEU A 411 29.42 9.42 23.26
CA LEU A 411 30.38 8.42 23.71
C LEU A 411 31.53 8.30 22.72
N ASN A 412 32.78 8.30 23.20
CA ASN A 412 33.96 8.16 22.35
C ASN A 412 34.68 6.85 22.68
N CYS A 413 35.14 6.14 21.65
CA CYS A 413 36.05 5.02 21.85
C CYS A 413 37.44 5.56 22.20
N GLY A 414 37.93 5.29 23.42
CA GLY A 414 39.26 5.73 23.85
C GLY A 414 40.42 5.08 23.08
N MET A 415 40.16 3.95 22.40
CA MET A 415 41.14 3.19 21.63
C MET A 415 41.22 3.65 20.16
N CYS A 416 40.15 4.26 19.65
CA CYS A 416 40.01 4.68 18.25
C CYS A 416 39.68 6.17 18.16
N PRO A 417 40.65 7.07 18.45
CA PRO A 417 40.41 8.52 18.56
C PRO A 417 39.94 9.18 17.24
N GLU A 418 40.14 8.51 16.11
CA GLU A 418 39.66 8.95 14.80
C GLU A 418 38.15 8.76 14.59
N ILE A 419 37.52 7.91 15.41
CA ILE A 419 36.09 7.65 15.30
C ILE A 419 35.34 8.75 16.05
N ARG A 420 34.37 9.36 15.36
CA ARG A 420 33.50 10.39 15.94
C ARG A 420 32.69 9.81 17.09
N SER A 421 32.12 10.69 17.91
CA SER A 421 31.20 10.29 18.96
C SER A 421 30.12 9.34 18.43
N LEU A 422 29.94 8.22 19.12
CA LEU A 422 29.04 7.12 18.80
C LEU A 422 27.86 7.14 19.77
N GLY A 423 26.72 6.59 19.33
CA GLY A 423 25.65 6.19 20.24
C GLY A 423 26.01 4.94 21.03
N TRP A 424 25.20 4.59 22.04
CA TRP A 424 25.42 3.41 22.88
C TRP A 424 25.55 2.10 22.07
N LYS A 425 24.61 1.85 21.16
CA LYS A 425 24.63 0.69 20.26
C LYS A 425 25.87 0.66 19.38
N ASP A 426 26.18 1.77 18.71
CA ASP A 426 27.30 1.87 17.78
C ASP A 426 28.65 1.67 18.48
N LEU A 427 28.79 2.15 19.72
CA LEU A 427 29.99 1.95 20.53
C LEU A 427 30.22 0.47 20.81
N ILE A 428 29.19 -0.26 21.23
CA ILE A 428 29.28 -1.69 21.53
C ILE A 428 29.62 -2.47 20.26
N GLU A 429 28.91 -2.21 19.15
CA GLU A 429 29.17 -2.86 17.87
C GLU A 429 30.60 -2.59 17.36
N HIS A 430 31.07 -1.34 17.52
CA HIS A 430 32.44 -0.96 17.19
C HIS A 430 33.46 -1.75 18.00
N CYS A 431 33.31 -1.85 19.32
CA CYS A 431 34.24 -2.59 20.17
C CYS A 431 34.20 -4.10 19.92
N LEU A 432 33.02 -4.65 19.65
CA LEU A 432 32.85 -6.05 19.29
C LEU A 432 33.63 -6.40 18.03
N LYS A 433 33.66 -5.49 17.05
CA LYS A 433 34.31 -5.69 15.77
C LYS A 433 35.83 -5.47 15.82
N GLU A 434 36.28 -4.39 16.44
CA GLU A 434 37.68 -3.92 16.31
C GLU A 434 38.61 -4.41 17.44
N HIS A 435 38.06 -4.88 18.57
CA HIS A 435 38.88 -5.19 19.75
C HIS A 435 38.69 -6.58 20.31
N TRP A 436 37.65 -7.30 19.91
CA TRP A 436 37.33 -8.60 20.51
C TRP A 436 37.47 -9.80 19.57
N LEU A 437 37.59 -9.56 18.26
CA LEU A 437 37.81 -10.63 17.28
C LEU A 437 39.28 -10.99 17.07
N ASP A 438 40.21 -10.20 17.64
CA ASP A 438 41.66 -10.32 17.44
C ASP A 438 42.41 -10.95 18.64
N GLU A 439 41.72 -11.50 19.65
CA GLU A 439 42.34 -12.40 20.63
C GLU A 439 42.31 -13.83 20.06
N PRO A 440 43.41 -14.34 19.47
CA PRO A 440 43.45 -15.72 19.00
C PRO A 440 43.44 -16.62 20.22
N GLU A 441 42.31 -17.29 20.50
CA GLU A 441 42.16 -18.45 21.40
C GLU A 441 43.42 -18.71 22.28
N GLN A 442 43.73 -17.81 23.22
CA GLN A 442 44.82 -18.09 24.14
C GLN A 442 44.26 -19.13 25.10
N GLU A 443 44.69 -20.37 24.88
CA GLU A 443 44.58 -21.45 25.86
C GLU A 443 44.87 -20.86 27.25
N ILE A 444 43.84 -20.79 28.08
CA ILE A 444 43.95 -20.51 29.50
C ILE A 444 44.72 -21.71 30.08
N ILE A 445 46.04 -21.67 29.99
CA ILE A 445 46.95 -22.55 30.72
C ILE A 445 46.82 -22.10 32.17
N ILE A 446 45.95 -22.80 32.92
CA ILE A 446 45.93 -22.72 34.38
C ILE A 446 47.26 -23.27 34.87
N SER A 447 48.24 -22.39 35.09
CA SER A 447 49.47 -22.76 35.79
C SER A 447 49.15 -22.99 37.26
N GLU A 448 49.27 -24.24 37.71
CA GLU A 448 49.17 -24.62 39.12
C GLU A 448 50.18 -23.82 39.98
N PRO A 449 49.79 -23.35 41.17
CA PRO A 449 50.70 -22.66 42.06
C PRO A 449 51.69 -23.64 42.71
N ASN A 450 52.97 -23.37 42.52
CA ASN A 450 54.09 -24.07 43.14
C ASN A 450 53.94 -24.17 44.66
N LYS A 451 54.00 -25.40 45.17
CA LYS A 451 54.27 -25.73 46.57
C LYS A 451 55.69 -25.31 46.97
N SER A 452 55.82 -24.49 48.00
CA SER A 452 57.03 -24.38 48.82
C SER A 452 56.70 -23.89 50.24
N THR A 453 56.54 -24.89 51.11
CA THR A 453 56.90 -25.03 52.54
C THR A 453 57.34 -23.85 53.44
N ALA A 454 56.87 -23.99 54.69
CA ALA A 454 57.37 -23.56 56.02
C ALA A 454 56.92 -22.17 56.53
N ASP A 455 56.54 -21.95 57.80
CA ASP A 455 56.26 -22.81 58.95
C ASP A 455 55.60 -21.94 60.05
N VAL A 456 54.73 -22.56 60.87
CA VAL A 456 54.51 -22.36 62.32
C VAL A 456 54.34 -20.94 62.90
N VAL A 457 53.17 -20.65 63.48
CA VAL A 457 52.97 -20.38 64.93
C VAL A 457 51.49 -20.52 65.29
N SER A 458 51.26 -21.36 66.31
CA SER A 458 50.04 -21.65 67.05
C SER A 458 49.50 -20.46 67.83
N SER A 459 48.18 -20.32 67.95
CA SER A 459 47.49 -19.94 69.21
C SER A 459 45.99 -20.15 69.11
N ASP A 460 45.48 -20.91 70.08
CA ASP A 460 44.08 -21.22 70.38
C ASP A 460 43.21 -19.98 70.61
N SER A 461 41.92 -20.07 70.24
CA SER A 461 40.84 -19.70 71.16
C SER A 461 39.51 -20.30 70.73
N SER A 462 38.97 -21.07 71.65
CA SER A 462 37.70 -21.78 71.67
C SER A 462 36.49 -20.87 71.98
N ASP A 463 35.34 -21.35 71.51
CA ASP A 463 34.01 -21.33 72.13
C ASP A 463 33.09 -20.08 72.11
N LEU A 464 31.78 -20.45 72.09
CA LEU A 464 30.55 -19.70 72.38
C LEU A 464 29.99 -18.90 71.19
N SER A 465 28.71 -18.89 70.84
CA SER A 465 27.46 -19.31 71.50
C SER A 465 26.36 -19.29 70.41
N SER A 466 25.58 -20.36 70.25
CA SER A 466 24.13 -20.45 70.52
C SER A 466 23.18 -19.46 69.80
N ASP A 467 22.22 -20.07 69.11
CA ASP A 467 20.77 -19.79 69.14
C ASP A 467 20.26 -18.38 68.82
N LEU A 468 19.35 -18.32 67.83
CA LEU A 468 17.97 -17.90 68.08
C LEU A 468 17.05 -18.42 66.98
N SER A 469 16.10 -19.25 67.41
CA SER A 469 14.96 -19.72 66.64
C SER A 469 13.85 -18.67 66.56
N SER A 470 12.97 -18.90 65.58
CA SER A 470 11.51 -18.67 65.63
C SER A 470 10.98 -17.25 65.82
N ASN A 471 10.18 -16.80 64.84
CA ASN A 471 8.75 -16.57 65.07
C ASN A 471 7.97 -16.52 63.75
N LEU A 472 7.26 -17.61 63.48
CA LEU A 472 6.01 -17.64 62.73
C LEU A 472 4.89 -17.42 63.76
N SER A 473 4.03 -16.42 63.53
CA SER A 473 2.70 -16.40 64.10
C SER A 473 1.75 -15.65 63.18
N ASP A 474 0.75 -16.41 62.77
CA ASP A 474 -0.42 -16.15 61.93
C ASP A 474 -1.35 -14.99 62.35
N ILE A 475 -2.38 -14.83 61.49
CA ILE A 475 -3.77 -14.33 61.69
C ILE A 475 -3.96 -12.87 61.21
N SER A 476 -4.52 -12.62 60.01
CA SER A 476 -5.91 -12.80 59.52
C SER A 476 -6.91 -11.84 60.17
N THR A 477 -7.30 -10.78 59.45
CA THR A 477 -8.59 -10.09 59.67
C THR A 477 -9.13 -9.46 58.37
N ASP A 478 -10.31 -9.94 57.98
CA ASP A 478 -11.45 -9.29 57.30
C ASP A 478 -11.25 -8.23 56.20
N LEU A 479 -11.70 -8.58 55.00
CA LEU A 479 -12.39 -7.64 54.10
C LEU A 479 -13.65 -8.31 53.53
N SER A 480 -14.79 -7.97 54.13
CA SER A 480 -16.11 -8.14 53.55
C SER A 480 -16.89 -6.83 53.66
N ALA A 481 -17.72 -6.59 52.65
CA ALA A 481 -18.77 -5.58 52.52
C ALA A 481 -18.37 -4.19 52.00
N LEU A 482 -18.72 -3.95 50.74
CA LEU A 482 -19.42 -2.75 50.29
C LEU A 482 -20.11 -3.05 48.94
N GLU A 483 -21.31 -3.64 49.05
CA GLU A 483 -22.41 -3.42 48.11
C GLU A 483 -23.18 -2.18 48.59
N THR A 484 -23.53 -1.26 47.68
CA THR A 484 -24.82 -0.55 47.57
C THR A 484 -24.76 0.37 46.34
N ASP A 485 -25.55 0.07 45.30
CA ASP A 485 -26.82 0.75 44.91
C ASP A 485 -26.55 1.90 43.90
N SER A 486 -26.88 1.82 42.61
CA SER A 486 -28.18 1.58 41.92
C SER A 486 -29.24 2.64 42.21
N GLU A 487 -29.22 3.73 41.44
CA GLU A 487 -30.35 4.58 40.98
C GLU A 487 -29.80 5.30 39.74
N GLY A 488 -30.32 5.22 38.51
CA GLY A 488 -31.70 5.14 38.07
C GLY A 488 -32.06 6.50 37.48
N ASP A 489 -32.05 6.67 36.14
CA ASP A 489 -32.90 7.69 35.51
C ASP A 489 -33.20 7.41 34.04
N GLN A 490 -34.48 7.59 33.74
CA GLN A 490 -35.19 7.26 32.52
C GLN A 490 -35.22 8.44 31.53
N TYR A 491 -35.31 8.07 30.24
CA TYR A 491 -35.98 8.75 29.13
C TYR A 491 -36.74 10.06 29.41
N LEU A 492 -36.48 11.08 28.59
CA LEU A 492 -37.52 11.89 27.96
C LEU A 492 -37.10 12.37 26.55
N GLU A 493 -38.01 12.14 25.60
CA GLU A 493 -38.04 12.70 24.25
C GLU A 493 -38.27 14.22 24.27
N GLY A 494 -37.74 14.89 23.24
CA GLY A 494 -38.04 16.27 22.85
C GLY A 494 -37.62 16.51 21.41
#